data_AF-A0A4R3A197-F1
#
_entry.id   AF-A0A4R3A197-F1
#
_cell.length_a   1.000
_cell.length_b   1.000
_cell.length_c   1.000
_cell.angle_alpha   90.00
_cell.angle_beta   90.00
_cell.angle_gamma   90.00
#
_symmetry.space_group_name_H-M   'P 1'
#
loop_
_entity.id
_entity.type
_entity.pdbx_description
1 polymer ?
#
loop_
_entity_poly.entity_id
_entity_poly.type
_entity_poly.pdbx_seq_one_letter_code
_entity_poly.pdbx_strand_id
1 'polypeptide(L)' 'MARNFVATVKERGANEPCFVQLELHEDIGLKTELLITLNLTEGTSISDAKAVANLINEKVATLSLGK' A
#
# COMPACT_ATOMS: atom_id res chain seq x y z
N MET A 1 -2.03 -15.62 -11.13
CA MET A 1 -1.10 -14.49 -11.31
C MET A 1 -0.36 -14.30 -10.00
N ALA A 2 0.97 -14.37 -10.01
CA ALA A 2 1.78 -14.00 -8.86
C ALA A 2 1.71 -12.48 -8.69
N ARG A 3 1.58 -12.01 -7.44
CA ARG A 3 1.48 -10.58 -7.11
C ARG A 3 2.87 -10.08 -6.76
N ASN A 4 3.28 -8.95 -7.32
CA ASN A 4 4.57 -8.34 -7.06
C ASN A 4 4.57 -7.39 -5.86
N PHE A 5 3.46 -7.30 -5.10
CA PHE A 5 3.36 -6.48 -3.89
C PHE A 5 2.27 -6.97 -2.92
N VAL A 6 2.30 -6.42 -1.70
CA VAL A 6 1.24 -6.52 -0.69
C VAL A 6 0.93 -5.13 -0.11
N ALA A 7 -0.34 -4.75 -0.06
CA ALA A 7 -0.81 -3.52 0.57
C ALA A 7 -1.25 -3.75 2.01
N THR A 8 -0.71 -2.97 2.95
CA THR A 8 -1.02 -3.05 4.38
C THR A 8 -1.34 -1.68 4.95
N VAL A 9 -2.38 -1.58 5.77
CA VAL A 9 -2.68 -0.33 6.49
C VAL A 9 -1.75 -0.18 7.70
N LYS A 10 -1.21 1.02 7.88
CA LYS A 10 -0.36 1.39 9.01
C LYS A 10 -0.86 2.70 9.62
N GLU A 11 -0.73 2.82 10.93
CA GLU A 11 -1.05 4.02 11.70
C GLU A 11 0.26 4.76 12.04
N ARG A 12 0.28 6.10 11.95
CA ARG A 12 1.48 6.91 12.26
C ARG A 12 1.55 7.33 13.74
N GLY A 13 0.40 7.65 14.34
CA GLY A 13 0.28 8.14 15.71
C GLY A 13 -1.16 8.52 16.05
N ALA A 14 -1.43 8.84 17.31
CA ALA A 14 -2.74 9.32 17.74
C ALA A 14 -3.07 10.65 17.04
N ASN A 15 -4.23 10.73 16.38
CA ASN A 15 -4.68 11.86 15.55
C ASN A 15 -3.91 12.09 14.24
N GLU A 16 -3.05 11.17 13.81
CA GLU A 16 -2.41 11.26 12.49
C GLU A 16 -3.16 10.40 11.45
N PRO A 17 -3.23 10.83 10.18
CA PRO A 17 -3.88 10.04 9.14
C PRO A 17 -3.19 8.69 8.94
N CYS A 18 -4.00 7.65 8.77
CA CYS A 18 -3.54 6.34 8.38
C CYS A 18 -2.87 6.40 6.99
N PHE A 19 -1.99 5.43 6.72
CA PHE A 19 -1.39 5.28 5.40
C PHE A 19 -1.45 3.82 4.96
N VAL A 20 -1.42 3.61 3.64
CA VAL A 20 -1.27 2.28 3.05
C VAL A 20 0.18 2.12 2.63
N GLN A 21 0.83 1.10 3.17
CA GLN A 21 2.19 0.71 2.82
C GLN A 21 2.13 -0.42 1.80
N LEU A 22 2.84 -0.27 0.69
CA LEU A 22 3.05 -1.31 -0.30
C LEU A 22 4.43 -1.92 -0.08
N GLU A 23 4.45 -3.20 0.27
CA GLU A 23 5.65 -4.01 0.31
C GLU A 23 5.83 -4.68 -1.05
N LEU A 24 6.95 -4.42 -1.71
CA LEU A 24 7.23 -4.95 -3.04
C LEU A 24 8.03 -6.25 -2.93
N HIS A 25 7.60 -7.28 -3.65
CA HIS A 25 8.31 -8.57 -3.72
C HIS A 25 9.33 -8.55 -4.87
N GLU A 26 10.39 -9.35 -4.75
CA GLU A 26 11.62 -9.38 -5.59
C GLU A 26 11.43 -9.37 -7.13
N ASP A 27 10.24 -9.68 -7.62
CA ASP A 27 9.94 -9.89 -9.05
C ASP A 27 9.97 -8.61 -9.94
N ILE A 28 10.33 -7.44 -9.39
CA ILE A 28 10.37 -6.16 -10.13
C ILE A 28 11.76 -5.54 -10.28
N GLY A 29 12.84 -6.25 -9.91
CA GLY A 29 14.21 -5.74 -10.10
C GLY A 29 14.54 -4.48 -9.28
N LEU A 30 13.68 -4.16 -8.31
CA LEU A 30 13.93 -3.17 -7.27
C LEU A 30 14.58 -3.87 -6.07
N LYS A 31 15.42 -3.15 -5.31
CA LYS A 31 15.95 -3.70 -4.05
C LYS A 31 14.77 -4.18 -3.20
N THR A 32 14.86 -5.43 -2.76
CA THR A 32 14.12 -5.93 -1.60
C THR A 32 14.09 -4.84 -0.55
N GLU A 33 12.93 -4.57 0.05
CA GLU A 33 12.72 -3.55 1.10
C GLU A 33 12.31 -2.15 0.63
N LEU A 34 11.98 -1.92 -0.65
CA LEU A 34 11.34 -0.66 -1.05
C LEU A 34 9.87 -0.62 -0.61
N LEU A 35 9.59 0.22 0.38
CA LEU A 35 8.26 0.47 0.92
C LEU A 35 7.67 1.74 0.28
N ILE A 36 6.59 1.60 -0.49
CA ILE A 36 5.86 2.76 -1.01
C ILE A 36 4.79 3.14 0.02
N THR A 37 4.74 4.40 0.39
CA THR A 37 3.72 4.91 1.31
C THR A 37 2.69 5.74 0.56
N LEU A 38 1.45 5.28 0.58
CA LEU A 38 0.27 6.02 0.12
C LEU A 38 -0.35 6.74 1.31
N ASN A 39 -0.19 8.05 1.36
CA ASN A 39 -0.86 8.88 2.35
C ASN A 39 -2.35 8.98 2.02
N LEU A 40 -3.21 8.60 2.97
CA LEU A 40 -4.64 8.80 2.85
C LEU A 40 -4.99 10.22 3.30
N THR A 41 -6.07 10.75 2.75
CA THR A 41 -6.56 12.10 3.07
C THR A 41 -6.90 12.20 4.56
N GLU A 42 -6.69 13.38 5.14
CA GLU A 42 -7.15 13.66 6.51
C GLU A 42 -8.66 13.38 6.65
N GLY A 43 -9.04 12.73 7.76
CA GLY A 43 -10.41 12.28 8.01
C GLY A 43 -10.76 10.89 7.46
N THR A 44 -9.85 10.22 6.75
CA THR A 44 -10.04 8.83 6.32
C THR A 44 -10.03 7.91 7.54
N SER A 45 -11.12 7.16 7.74
CA SER A 45 -11.20 6.21 8.85
C SER A 45 -10.34 4.98 8.62
N ILE A 46 -10.00 4.25 9.69
CA ILE A 46 -9.27 2.97 9.59
C ILE A 46 -10.04 1.97 8.71
N SER A 47 -11.38 1.99 8.76
CA SER A 47 -12.23 1.13 7.94
C SER A 47 -12.08 1.45 6.45
N ASP A 48 -12.06 2.73 6.09
CA ASP A 48 -11.85 3.18 4.71
C ASP A 48 -10.43 2.85 4.23
N ALA A 49 -9.42 3.06 5.09
CA ALA A 49 -8.05 2.67 4.81
C ALA A 49 -7.92 1.17 4.50
N LYS A 50 -8.61 0.32 5.27
CA LYS A 50 -8.69 -1.14 5.04
C LYS A 50 -9.39 -1.47 3.73
N ALA A 51 -10.47 -0.75 3.40
CA ALA A 51 -11.16 -0.93 2.13
C ALA A 51 -10.24 -0.60 0.94
N VAL A 52 -9.45 0.48 1.03
CA VAL A 52 -8.45 0.84 0.01
C VAL A 52 -7.35 -0.22 -0.10
N ALA A 53 -6.77 -0.68 1.00
CA ALA A 53 -5.75 -1.73 0.98
C ALA A 53 -6.28 -3.04 0.38
N ASN A 54 -7.52 -3.43 0.73
CA ASN A 54 -8.17 -4.61 0.16
C ASN A 54 -8.41 -4.43 -1.35
N LEU A 55 -8.89 -3.26 -1.78
CA LEU A 55 -9.09 -2.97 -3.19
C LEU A 55 -7.79 -3.06 -3.99
N ILE A 56 -6.69 -2.54 -3.44
CA ILE A 56 -5.36 -2.65 -4.04
C ILE A 56 -4.95 -4.12 -4.13
N ASN A 57 -5.08 -4.88 -3.05
CA ASN A 57 -4.73 -6.31 -3.03
C ASN A 57 -5.60 -7.18 -3.94
N GLU A 58 -6.86 -6.82 -4.18
CA GLU A 58 -7.80 -7.63 -4.98
C GLU A 58 -7.85 -7.25 -6.45
N LYS A 59 -7.80 -5.95 -6.75
CA LYS A 59 -8.07 -5.42 -8.10
C LYS A 59 -6.80 -5.06 -8.86
N VAL A 60 -5.70 -4.78 -8.17
CA VAL A 60 -4.44 -4.43 -8.81
C VAL A 60 -3.61 -5.71 -8.96
N ALA A 61 -3.55 -6.23 -10.18
CA ALA A 61 -2.78 -7.43 -10.48
C ALA A 61 -1.27 -7.15 -10.61
N THR A 62 -0.91 -5.93 -11.00
CA THR A 62 0.48 -5.50 -11.20
C THR A 62 0.59 -4.02 -10.89
N LEU A 63 1.59 -3.64 -10.10
CA LEU A 63 1.98 -2.25 -9.88
C LEU A 63 3.27 -1.97 -10.67
N SER A 64 3.25 -0.93 -11.50
CA SER A 64 4.41 -0.44 -12.24
C SER A 64 4.68 1.01 -11.85
N LEU A 65 5.91 1.31 -11.44
CA LEU A 65 6.36 2.69 -11.20
C LEU A 65 7.08 3.19 -12.46
N GLY A 66 6.52 4.19 -13.13
CA GLY A 66 7.16 4.85 -14.26
C GLY A 66 8.31 5.76 -13.82
N LYS A 67 9.32 5.91 -14.67
CA LYS A 67 10.36 6.94 -14.56
C LYS A 67 9.78 8.34 -14.76
#